data_AF-A0A6M3X4E9-F1
#
_entry.id   AF-A0A6M3X4E9-F1
#
_cell.length_a   1.000
_cell.length_b   1.000
_cell.length_c   1.000
_cell.angle_alpha   90.00
_cell.angle_beta   90.00
_cell.angle_gamma   90.00
#
_symmetry.space_group_name_H-M   'P 1'
#
loop_
_entity.id
_entity.type
_entity.pdbx_description
1 polymer ?
#
loop_
_entity_poly.entity_id
_entity_poly.type
_entity_poly.pdbx_seq_one_letter_code
_entity_poly.pdbx_strand_id
1 'polypeptide(L)' 'MAGYNKDWWTSRTLWVNFFAFVGLAAQTMYGFLFSAEVQAYIITGFNVILRLITKKGLE' A
#
# COMPACT_ATOMS: atom_id res chain seq x y z
N MET A 1 27.96 2.70 13.58
CA MET A 1 26.93 3.35 12.73
C MET A 1 25.59 2.80 13.18
N ALA A 2 24.74 3.62 13.80
CA ALA A 2 23.41 3.17 14.24
C ALA A 2 22.57 2.88 13.00
N GLY A 3 22.40 1.61 12.66
CA GLY A 3 21.52 1.18 11.59
C GLY A 3 20.10 1.58 11.98
N TYR A 4 19.57 2.62 11.34
CA TYR A 4 18.14 2.91 11.40
C TYR A 4 17.42 1.71 10.79
N ASN A 5 16.90 0.81 11.64
CA ASN A 5 15.92 -0.20 11.26
C ASN A 5 14.63 0.54 10.86
N LYS A 6 14.63 1.20 9.70
CA LYS A 6 13.39 1.69 9.09
C LYS A 6 12.66 0.42 8.64
N ASP A 7 11.61 0.08 9.36
CA ASP A 7 10.69 -1.01 9.04
C ASP A 7 10.35 -1.00 7.56
N TRP A 8 11.01 -1.86 6.77
CA TRP A 8 10.91 -1.85 5.30
C TRP A 8 9.47 -2.08 4.83
N TRP A 9 8.70 -2.83 5.62
CA TRP A 9 7.27 -3.09 5.44
C TRP A 9 6.38 -1.88 5.72
N THR A 10 6.90 -0.75 6.17
CA THR A 10 6.14 0.51 6.30
C THR A 10 6.30 1.43 5.09
N SER A 11 7.09 1.02 4.09
CA SER A 11 7.32 1.80 2.87
C SER A 11 6.06 1.98 2.05
N ARG A 12 5.64 3.23 1.80
CA ARG A 12 4.51 3.56 0.92
C ARG A 12 4.70 2.94 -0.47
N THR A 13 5.90 3.05 -1.02
CA THR A 13 6.24 2.51 -2.36
C THR A 13 6.04 1.01 -2.43
N LEU A 14 6.38 0.28 -1.37
CA LEU A 14 6.19 -1.17 -1.32
C LEU A 14 4.71 -1.54 -1.43
N TRP A 15 3.84 -0.86 -0.68
CA TRP A 15 2.41 -1.14 -0.71
C TRP A 15 1.73 -0.67 -1.98
N VAL A 16 2.12 0.48 -2.54
CA VAL A 16 1.61 0.94 -3.84
C VAL A 16 1.90 -0.11 -4.91
N ASN A 17 3.14 -0.60 -4.98
CA ASN A 17 3.53 -1.62 -5.96
C ASN A 17 2.84 -2.96 -5.69
N PHE A 18 2.70 -3.35 -4.42
CA PHE A 18 1.98 -4.56 -4.03
C PHE A 18 0.51 -4.51 -4.47
N PHE A 19 -0.22 -3.42 -4.17
CA PHE A 19 -1.62 -3.28 -4.58
C PHE A 19 -1.77 -3.14 -6.09
N ALA A 20 -0.82 -2.50 -6.79
CA ALA A 20 -0.80 -2.47 -8.24
C ALA A 20 -0.65 -3.88 -8.82
N PHE A 21 0.29 -4.68 -8.32
CA PHE A 21 0.49 -6.06 -8.75
C PHE A 21 -0.74 -6.94 -8.47
N VAL A 22 -1.30 -6.87 -7.25
CA VAL A 22 -2.51 -7.61 -6.88
C VAL A 22 -3.70 -7.16 -7.73
N GLY A 23 -3.84 -5.87 -7.98
CA GLY A 23 -4.90 -5.30 -8.83
C GLY A 23 -4.81 -5.82 -10.27
N LEU A 24 -3.60 -5.87 -10.84
CA LEU A 24 -3.38 -6.45 -12.17
C LEU A 24 -3.68 -7.96 -12.19
N ALA A 25 -3.21 -8.71 -11.20
CA ALA A 25 -3.51 -10.15 -11.10
C ALA A 25 -5.02 -10.40 -10.98
N ALA A 26 -5.72 -9.65 -10.13
CA ALA A 26 -7.16 -9.75 -9.97
C ALA A 26 -7.90 -9.34 -11.26
N GLN A 27 -7.45 -8.31 -11.97
CA GLN A 27 -7.97 -7.94 -13.29
C GLN A 27 -7.87 -9.10 -14.28
N THR A 28 -6.73 -9.80 -14.33
CA THR A 28 -6.55 -10.94 -15.25
C THR A 28 -7.43 -12.15 -14.91
N MET A 29 -7.74 -12.37 -13.63
CA MET A 29 -8.53 -13.53 -13.19
C MET A 29 -10.04 -13.27 -13.27
N TYR A 30 -10.49 -12.07 -12.91
CA TYR A 30 -11.92 -11.78 -12.75
C TYR A 30 -12.47 -10.85 -13.85
N GLY A 31 -11.62 -10.31 -14.73
CA GLY A 31 -12.03 -9.36 -15.77
C GLY A 31 -12.51 -8.01 -15.24
N PHE A 32 -12.42 -7.78 -13.92
CA PHE A 32 -12.90 -6.57 -13.27
C PHE A 32 -11.81 -5.50 -13.25
N LEU A 33 -12.06 -4.37 -13.93
CA LEU A 33 -11.14 -3.24 -13.96
C LEU A 33 -11.28 -2.39 -12.68
N PHE A 34 -10.25 -2.37 -11.84
CA PHE A 34 -10.21 -1.46 -10.70
C PHE A 34 -9.98 -0.03 -11.19
N SER A 35 -10.97 0.85 -10.99
CA SER A 35 -10.80 2.28 -11.27
C SER A 35 -9.67 2.87 -10.42
N ALA A 36 -9.03 3.93 -10.92
CA ALA A 36 -7.96 4.62 -10.19
C ALA A 36 -8.43 5.12 -8.81
N GLU A 37 -9.71 5.50 -8.70
CA GLU A 37 -10.32 5.96 -7.46
C GLU A 37 -10.38 4.84 -6.41
N VAL A 38 -10.82 3.64 -6.80
CA VAL A 38 -10.86 2.47 -5.90
C VAL A 38 -9.45 2.10 -5.44
N GLN A 39 -8.46 2.11 -6.34
CA GLN A 39 -7.07 1.85 -5.96
C GLN A 39 -6.54 2.90 -4.97
N ALA A 40 -6.87 4.18 -5.18
CA ALA A 40 -6.49 5.26 -4.28
C ALA A 40 -7.12 5.10 -2.88
N TYR A 41 -8.38 4.68 -2.79
CA TYR A 41 -9.03 4.39 -1.52
C TYR A 41 -8.36 3.23 -0.78
N ILE A 42 -8.01 2.15 -1.48
CA ILE A 42 -7.31 1.00 -0.90
C ILE A 42 -5.95 1.42 -0.32
N ILE A 43 -5.14 2.13 -1.13
CA ILE A 43 -3.81 2.59 -0.71
C ILE A 43 -3.92 3.56 0.48
N THR A 44 -4.88 4.48 0.45
CA THR A 44 -5.09 5.46 1.53
C THR A 44 -5.54 4.78 2.81
N GLY A 45 -6.54 3.88 2.73
CA GLY A 45 -7.00 3.12 3.89
C GLY A 45 -5.90 2.25 4.49
N PHE A 46 -5.10 1.58 3.65
CA PHE A 46 -3.97 0.79 4.10
C PHE A 46 -2.90 1.64 4.80
N ASN A 47 -2.58 2.82 4.25
CA ASN A 47 -1.69 3.77 4.91
C ASN A 47 -2.23 4.24 6.27
N VAL A 48 -3.55 4.46 6.41
CA VAL A 48 -4.16 4.80 7.71
C VAL A 48 -4.01 3.65 8.71
N ILE A 49 -4.24 2.40 8.31
CA ILE A 49 -4.06 1.22 9.17
C ILE A 49 -2.59 1.11 9.61
N LEU A 50 -1.65 1.22 8.67
CA LEU A 50 -0.23 1.22 8.99
C LEU A 50 0.12 2.33 9.99
N ARG A 51 -0.49 3.51 9.90
CA ARG A 51 -0.28 4.59 10.87
C ARG A 51 -0.80 4.25 12.26
N LEU A 52 -1.98 3.65 12.35
CA LEU A 52 -2.53 3.22 13.64
C LEU A 52 -1.61 2.20 14.32
N ILE A 53 -1.00 1.30 13.54
CA ILE A 53 -0.08 0.28 14.06
C ILE A 53 1.30 0.87 14.38
N THR A 54 1.85 1.71 13.50
CA THR A 54 3.24 2.22 13.60
C THR A 54 3.38 3.51 14.39
N LYS A 55 2.26 4.22 14.64
CA LYS A 55 2.21 5.55 15.27
C LYS A 55 3.06 6.63 14.58
N LYS A 56 3.44 6.43 13.31
CA LYS A 56 4.19 7.40 12.49
C LYS A 56 3.21 8.38 11.82
N GLY A 57 3.53 9.67 11.82
CA GLY A 57 2.70 10.74 11.25
C GLY A 57 2.61 10.74 9.72
N LEU A 58 1.86 11.70 9.15
CA LEU A 58 1.82 11.97 7.70
C LEU A 58 3.19 12.52 7.25
N GLU A 59 4.02 11.68 6.63
CA GLU A 59 5.09 12.15 5.71
C GLU A 59 4.51 12.46 4.32
#